data_AF-A0A6C0KL43-F1
#
_entry.id   AF-A0A6C0KL43-F1
#
_cell.length_a   1.000
_cell.length_b   1.000
_cell.length_c   1.000
_cell.angle_alpha   90.00
_cell.angle_beta   90.00
_cell.angle_gamma   90.00
#
_symmetry.space_group_name_H-M   'P 1'
#
loop_
_entity.id
_entity.type
_entity.pdbx_description
1 polymer ?
#
loop_
_entity_poly.entity_id
_entity_poly.type
_entity_poly.pdbx_seq_one_letter_code
_entity_poly.pdbx_strand_id
1 'polypeptide(L)'
;MPASRRKTCKIYKSCAHVPCGKVMNQCSPAYCSDGSKNWALCNMAHWNPRYRKYCKSESRCRKSRKNTISTDQVDAKELHHKMPYIWRHLDRKTRRKMVALARKPVSEIDIKYMKP
;
A
#
# COMPACT_ATOMS: atom_id res chain seq x y z
N MET A 1 -6.72 -24.94 22.23
CA MET A 1 -5.62 -24.16 21.59
C MET A 1 -6.04 -23.82 20.15
N PRO A 2 -6.31 -22.56 19.78
CA PRO A 2 -6.70 -22.27 18.40
C PRO A 2 -5.48 -22.37 17.49
N ALA A 3 -5.64 -23.12 16.40
CA ALA A 3 -4.62 -23.41 15.42
C ALA A 3 -3.96 -22.13 14.88
N SER A 4 -2.64 -22.06 15.01
CA SER A 4 -1.77 -21.11 14.32
C SER A 4 -2.08 -21.14 12.82
N ARG A 5 -2.85 -20.15 12.33
CA ARG A 5 -3.09 -19.95 10.91
C ARG A 5 -1.75 -19.65 10.25
N ARG A 6 -1.11 -20.68 9.66
CA ARG A 6 0.09 -20.51 8.83
C ARG A 6 -0.20 -19.38 7.85
N LYS A 7 0.49 -18.23 7.99
CA LYS A 7 0.34 -17.08 7.09
C LYS A 7 0.74 -17.56 5.69
N THR A 8 -0.24 -17.92 4.87
CA THR A 8 0.02 -18.40 3.51
C THR A 8 0.46 -17.21 2.68
N CYS A 9 1.76 -17.14 2.40
CA CYS A 9 2.31 -16.13 1.52
C CYS A 9 1.83 -16.39 0.09
N LYS A 10 1.29 -15.36 -0.57
CA LYS A 10 0.77 -15.41 -1.94
C LYS A 10 1.56 -14.44 -2.81
N ILE A 11 2.04 -14.92 -3.95
CA ILE A 11 2.65 -14.08 -4.99
C ILE A 11 1.70 -13.92 -6.17
N TYR A 12 1.78 -12.78 -6.85
CA TYR A 12 0.95 -12.43 -8.00
C TYR A 12 1.81 -12.38 -9.26
N LYS A 13 1.18 -12.34 -10.43
CA LYS A 13 1.92 -12.28 -11.71
C LYS A 13 2.77 -11.01 -11.84
N SER A 14 2.26 -9.89 -11.37
CA SER A 14 2.97 -8.61 -11.29
C SER A 14 2.40 -7.75 -10.17
N CYS A 15 3.06 -6.65 -9.83
CA CYS A 15 2.60 -5.70 -8.82
C CYS A 15 1.21 -5.12 -9.14
N ALA A 16 0.85 -4.99 -10.43
CA ALA A 16 -0.46 -4.52 -10.87
C ALA A 16 -1.59 -5.50 -10.50
N HIS A 17 -1.28 -6.81 -10.40
CA HIS A 17 -2.24 -7.87 -10.06
C HIS A 17 -2.49 -7.99 -8.55
N VAL A 18 -1.70 -7.30 -7.72
CA VAL A 18 -1.92 -7.27 -6.27
C VAL A 18 -3.26 -6.56 -6.02
N PRO A 19 -4.22 -7.18 -5.31
CA PRO A 19 -5.48 -6.55 -4.96
C PRO A 19 -5.26 -5.40 -3.97
N CYS A 20 -6.18 -4.44 -3.98
CA CYS A 20 -6.27 -3.42 -2.94
C CYS A 20 -6.43 -4.09 -1.56
N GLY A 21 -5.73 -3.58 -0.55
CA GLY A 21 -5.62 -4.16 0.80
C GLY A 21 -4.66 -5.36 0.92
N LYS A 22 -3.95 -5.74 -0.15
CA LYS A 22 -2.91 -6.79 -0.12
C LYS A 22 -1.53 -6.23 -0.44
N VAL A 23 -0.51 -7.04 -0.15
CA VAL A 23 0.89 -6.70 -0.35
C VAL A 23 1.61 -7.87 -1.00
N MET A 24 2.57 -7.55 -1.86
CA MET A 24 3.59 -8.46 -2.38
C MET A 24 4.94 -7.75 -2.25
N ASN A 25 5.99 -8.47 -1.84
CA ASN A 25 7.31 -7.84 -1.66
C ASN A 25 7.85 -7.32 -2.99
N GLN A 26 8.76 -6.35 -2.89
CA GLN A 26 9.42 -5.70 -4.03
C GLN A 26 8.49 -4.88 -4.94
N CYS A 27 7.24 -4.66 -4.53
CA CYS A 27 6.31 -3.82 -5.27
C CYS A 27 6.25 -2.40 -4.71
N SER A 28 6.19 -1.40 -5.58
CA SER A 28 5.98 -0.02 -5.15
C SER A 28 4.61 0.13 -4.46
N PRO A 29 4.52 0.95 -3.39
CA PRO A 29 3.25 1.29 -2.76
C PRO A 29 2.31 1.97 -3.75
N ALA A 30 1.03 1.64 -3.68
CA ALA A 30 0.01 2.22 -4.56
C ALA A 30 -1.29 2.47 -3.79
N TYR A 31 -2.08 3.43 -4.28
CA TYR A 31 -3.43 3.72 -3.81
C TYR A 31 -4.47 3.15 -4.76
N CYS A 32 -5.64 2.83 -4.23
CA CYS A 32 -6.86 2.47 -4.96
C CYS A 32 -8.01 3.29 -4.36
N SER A 33 -9.16 3.41 -5.04
CA SER A 33 -10.38 3.97 -4.43
C SER A 33 -10.77 3.31 -3.11
N ASP A 34 -10.74 1.98 -3.06
CA ASP A 34 -11.13 1.19 -1.89
C ASP A 34 -10.01 1.02 -0.83
N GLY A 35 -8.88 1.74 -0.98
CA GLY A 35 -7.82 1.76 0.02
C GLY A 35 -6.42 1.81 -0.57
N SER A 36 -5.53 0.93 -0.11
CA SER A 36 -4.13 0.96 -0.52
C SER A 36 -3.55 -0.44 -0.67
N LYS A 37 -2.47 -0.58 -1.43
CA LYS A 37 -1.78 -1.85 -1.61
C LYS A 37 -0.29 -1.69 -1.64
N ASN A 38 0.41 -2.80 -1.41
CA ASN A 38 1.87 -2.84 -1.33
C ASN A 38 2.47 -1.95 -0.24
N TRP A 39 1.68 -1.48 0.74
CA TRP A 39 2.16 -0.75 1.91
C TRP A 39 2.70 -1.72 2.96
N ALA A 40 3.91 -2.24 2.73
CA ALA A 40 4.63 -3.09 3.66
C ALA A 40 6.07 -2.59 3.83
N LEU A 41 6.71 -2.91 4.97
CA LEU A 41 8.07 -2.47 5.27
C LEU A 41 9.05 -2.77 4.13
N CYS A 42 9.07 -3.98 3.58
CA CYS A 42 9.93 -4.32 2.44
C CYS A 42 9.76 -3.36 1.25
N ASN A 43 8.51 -2.99 0.95
CA ASN A 43 8.17 -2.17 -0.19
C ASN A 43 8.52 -0.68 0.02
N MET A 44 8.68 -0.26 1.28
CA MET A 44 9.25 1.06 1.58
C MET A 44 10.71 1.18 1.13
N ALA A 45 11.38 0.07 0.78
CA ALA A 45 12.72 0.12 0.20
C ALA A 45 12.79 0.93 -1.12
N HIS A 46 11.67 1.05 -1.83
CA HIS A 46 11.54 1.91 -3.01
C HIS A 46 11.62 3.40 -2.69
N TRP A 47 11.40 3.79 -1.43
CA TRP A 47 11.45 5.18 -0.95
C TRP A 47 12.67 5.43 -0.07
N ASN A 48 13.03 4.45 0.75
CA ASN A 48 14.19 4.50 1.64
C ASN A 48 14.89 3.13 1.67
N PRO A 49 16.12 3.01 1.15
CA PRO A 49 16.85 1.74 1.08
C PRO A 49 17.03 1.01 2.42
N ARG A 50 16.95 1.70 3.57
CA ARG A 50 17.06 1.10 4.91
C ARG A 50 16.04 -0.01 5.17
N TYR A 51 14.91 0.00 4.48
CA TYR A 51 13.87 -0.99 4.65
C TYR A 51 14.09 -2.30 3.88
N ARG A 52 15.13 -2.38 3.03
CA ARG A 52 15.45 -3.58 2.26
C ARG A 52 15.69 -4.81 3.15
N LYS A 53 16.14 -4.60 4.40
CA LYS A 53 16.30 -5.65 5.42
C LYS A 53 15.01 -6.40 5.77
N TYR A 54 13.84 -5.80 5.53
CA TYR A 54 12.54 -6.42 5.79
C TYR A 54 12.01 -7.25 4.61
N CYS A 55 12.71 -7.23 3.47
CA CYS A 55 12.34 -8.03 2.31
C CYS A 55 12.70 -9.49 2.52
N LYS A 56 11.66 -10.33 2.61
CA LYS A 56 11.81 -11.79 2.71
C LYS A 56 11.70 -12.42 1.33
N SER A 57 12.45 -13.50 1.12
CA SER A 57 12.32 -14.30 -0.09
C SER A 57 10.91 -14.87 -0.21
N GLU A 58 10.34 -14.75 -1.41
CA GLU A 58 9.01 -15.27 -1.74
C GLU A 58 9.06 -16.63 -2.46
N SER A 59 10.22 -17.30 -2.49
CA SER A 59 10.42 -18.56 -3.22
C SER A 59 9.48 -19.69 -2.78
N ARG A 60 9.01 -19.67 -1.53
CA ARG A 60 8.08 -20.66 -0.95
C ARG A 60 6.61 -20.23 -0.99
N CYS A 61 6.31 -19.08 -1.62
CA CYS A 61 4.96 -18.53 -1.65
C CYS A 61 4.13 -19.14 -2.78
N ARG A 62 2.82 -19.30 -2.55
CA ARG A 62 1.91 -19.86 -3.55
C ARG A 62 1.58 -18.81 -4.60
N LYS A 63 1.80 -19.12 -5.88
CA LYS A 63 1.38 -18.24 -6.97
C LYS A 63 -0.15 -18.18 -7.07
N SER A 64 -0.67 -16.97 -7.05
CA SER A 64 -2.07 -16.66 -7.24
C SER A 64 -2.48 -16.98 -8.68
N ARG A 65 -3.68 -17.54 -8.84
CA ARG A 65 -4.31 -17.73 -10.15
C ARG A 65 -5.00 -16.45 -10.66
N LYS A 66 -5.01 -15.38 -9.86
CA LYS A 66 -5.66 -14.11 -10.23
C LYS A 66 -4.92 -13.44 -11.39
N ASN A 67 -5.67 -13.15 -12.45
CA ASN A 67 -5.19 -12.49 -13.66
C ASN A 67 -5.81 -11.11 -13.89
N THR A 68 -6.80 -10.72 -13.09
CA THR A 68 -7.45 -9.42 -13.21
C THR A 68 -6.59 -8.33 -12.58
N ILE A 69 -6.34 -7.28 -13.34
CA ILE A 69 -5.70 -6.04 -12.91
C ILE A 69 -6.79 -5.02 -12.57
N SER A 70 -6.66 -4.32 -11.43
CA SER A 70 -7.57 -3.20 -11.12
C SER A 70 -7.25 -2.04 -12.05
N THR A 71 -8.24 -1.45 -12.73
CA THR A 71 -8.05 -0.19 -13.46
C THR A 71 -7.92 0.99 -12.51
N ASP A 72 -8.47 0.86 -11.31
CA ASP A 72 -8.46 1.86 -10.26
C ASP A 72 -7.27 1.64 -9.33
N GLN A 73 -6.10 2.08 -9.79
CA GLN A 73 -4.87 2.10 -9.00
C GLN A 73 -3.93 3.19 -9.51
N VAL A 74 -3.21 3.85 -8.60
CA VAL A 74 -2.18 4.84 -8.92
C VAL A 74 -0.96 4.61 -8.03
N ASP A 75 0.23 4.68 -8.62
CA ASP A 75 1.48 4.60 -7.85
C ASP A 75 1.55 5.73 -6.81
N ALA A 76 1.97 5.41 -5.59
CA ALA A 76 1.96 6.39 -4.51
C ALA A 76 2.91 7.57 -4.77
N LYS A 77 4.05 7.34 -5.42
CA LYS A 77 4.99 8.40 -5.78
C LYS A 77 4.39 9.32 -6.85
N GLU A 78 3.70 8.75 -7.84
CA GLU A 78 3.01 9.52 -8.86
C GLU A 78 1.87 10.37 -8.26
N LEU A 79 1.05 9.77 -7.39
CA LEU A 79 -0.03 10.49 -6.71
C LEU A 79 0.53 11.65 -5.88
N HIS A 80 1.59 11.42 -5.10
CA HIS A 80 2.23 12.45 -4.27
C HIS A 80 2.81 13.58 -5.13
N HIS A 81 3.43 13.24 -6.26
CA HIS A 81 3.94 14.24 -7.22
C HIS A 81 2.81 15.09 -7.81
N LYS A 82 1.66 14.50 -8.14
CA LYS A 82 0.50 15.20 -8.71
C LYS A 82 -0.39 15.88 -7.66
N MET A 83 -0.18 15.60 -6.38
CA MET A 83 -1.04 16.06 -5.28
C MET A 83 -1.28 17.58 -5.24
N PRO A 84 -0.26 18.44 -5.49
CA PRO A 84 -0.48 19.89 -5.53
C PRO A 84 -1.50 20.33 -6.58
N TYR A 85 -1.56 19.63 -7.72
CA TYR A 85 -2.51 19.90 -8.78
C TYR A 85 -3.89 19.30 -8.46
N ILE A 86 -3.93 18.07 -7.94
CA ILE A 86 -5.16 17.40 -7.51
C ILE A 86 -5.91 18.27 -6.49
N TRP A 87 -5.20 18.95 -5.58
CA TRP A 87 -5.79 19.85 -4.58
C TRP A 87 -6.74 20.89 -5.18
N ARG A 88 -6.46 21.37 -6.41
CA ARG A 88 -7.30 22.36 -7.12
C ARG A 88 -8.63 21.78 -7.61
N HIS A 89 -8.70 20.48 -7.82
CA HIS A 89 -9.88 19.77 -8.32
C HIS A 89 -10.76 19.20 -7.20
N LEU A 90 -10.32 19.28 -5.94
CA LEU A 90 -11.09 18.78 -4.80
C LEU A 90 -12.18 19.78 -4.38
N ASP A 91 -13.37 19.25 -4.09
CA ASP A 91 -14.45 20.04 -3.53
C ASP A 91 -14.07 20.63 -2.14
N ARG A 92 -14.82 21.64 -1.69
CA ARG A 92 -14.56 22.33 -0.41
C ARG A 92 -14.67 21.40 0.80
N LYS A 93 -15.61 20.45 0.80
CA LYS A 93 -15.84 19.49 1.89
C LYS A 93 -14.67 18.52 2.01
N THR A 94 -14.16 18.04 0.88
CA THR A 94 -13.02 17.13 0.80
C THR A 94 -11.73 17.84 1.22
N ARG A 95 -11.47 19.06 0.74
CA ARG A 95 -10.33 19.87 1.22
C ARG A 95 -10.35 20.07 2.73
N ARG A 96 -11.50 20.42 3.31
CA ARG A 96 -11.66 20.56 4.78
C ARG A 96 -11.32 19.28 5.53
N LYS A 97 -11.81 18.12 5.05
CA LYS A 97 -11.49 16.82 5.64
C LYS A 97 -9.99 16.52 5.57
N MET A 98 -9.36 16.80 4.43
CA MET A 98 -7.92 16.61 4.27
C MET A 98 -7.09 17.49 5.20
N VAL A 99 -7.44 18.79 5.34
CA VAL A 99 -6.77 19.68 6.31
C VAL A 99 -6.95 19.18 7.74
N ALA A 100 -8.16 18.75 8.11
CA ALA A 100 -8.43 18.22 9.45
C ALA A 100 -7.61 16.94 9.73
N LEU A 101 -7.49 16.04 8.74
CA LEU A 101 -6.65 14.85 8.85
C LEU A 101 -5.17 15.21 8.94
N ALA A 102 -4.67 16.12 8.09
CA ALA A 102 -3.26 16.51 8.08
C ALA A 102 -2.79 17.22 9.36
N ARG A 103 -3.71 17.82 10.12
CA ARG A 103 -3.42 18.43 11.43
C ARG A 103 -3.32 17.42 12.57
N LYS A 104 -3.80 16.18 12.38
CA LYS A 104 -3.68 15.15 13.40
C LYS A 104 -2.24 14.64 13.45
N PRO A 105 -1.75 14.22 14.63
CA PRO A 105 -0.47 13.55 14.71
C PRO A 105 -0.55 12.22 13.93
N VAL A 106 0.57 11.83 13.30
CA VAL A 106 0.64 10.60 12.49
C VAL A 106 0.14 9.40 13.29
N SER A 107 0.47 9.30 14.58
CA SER A 107 0.03 8.21 15.48
C SER A 107 -1.49 8.03 15.60
N GLU A 108 -2.29 9.07 15.31
CA GLU A 108 -3.76 9.01 15.32
C GLU A 108 -4.36 8.72 13.94
N ILE A 109 -3.57 8.90 12.88
CA ILE A 109 -3.97 8.62 11.49
C ILE A 109 -3.50 7.21 11.11
N ASP A 110 -2.38 6.77 11.68
CA ASP A 110 -1.67 5.59 11.25
C ASP A 110 -2.50 4.34 11.50
N ILE A 111 -2.64 3.54 10.44
CA ILE A 111 -3.31 2.27 10.53
C ILE A 111 -2.33 1.34 11.25
N LYS A 112 -2.74 0.71 12.35
CA LYS A 112 -1.92 -0.13 13.28
C LYS A 112 -0.97 -1.19 12.66
N TYR A 113 -0.91 -1.33 11.34
CA TYR A 113 -0.03 -2.21 10.57
C TYR A 113 1.44 -1.74 10.45
N MET A 114 1.80 -0.53 10.93
CA MET A 114 3.19 -0.05 10.97
C MET A 114 3.90 -0.22 12.33
N LYS A 115 3.42 -1.10 13.22
CA LYS A 115 4.23 -1.46 14.40
C LYS A 115 5.32 -2.47 14.00
N PRO A 116 6.59 -2.23 14.41
CA PRO A 116 7.74 -3.09 14.10
C PRO A 116 7.57 -4.53 14.60
#